data_AF-A0A9C6E085-F1
#
_entry.id   AF-A0A9C6E085-F1
#
_cell.length_a   1.000
_cell.length_b   1.000
_cell.length_c   1.000
_cell.angle_alpha   90.00
_cell.angle_beta   90.00
_cell.angle_gamma   90.00
#
_symmetry.space_group_name_H-M   'P 1'
#
loop_
_entity.id
_entity.type
_entity.pdbx_description
1 polymer ?
#
loop_
_entity_poly.entity_id
_entity_poly.type
_entity_poly.pdbx_seq_one_letter_code
_entity_poly.pdbx_strand_id
1 'polypeptide(L)'
;MNSQNAKHLFDHKSDDPAVQANMKHRPLDVLDVKSKPEIEESCRDQKKIFLSNTNETTEIDLDKSTINDVVTDSPRQAIKNGGTIAGLKFNLIVAVSKNLGIGLKGGLPWKLKSELKYFSQTTRRVLDSTKRNVVIMGRKTYFGIPLSNRPLRDRLNIVLSTTLTKHDLSDEVLLQPNLERAMKFLENDNELKSSIETIWIIGGAGVFRDAMASERCHRLYITQIQSSFECDVFLPAIPDNFQEVNTDPEIPQGIQVENGISFLYKVLEKR
;
A
#
# COMPACT_ATOMS: atom_id res chain seq x y z
N MET A 1 -14.16 40.61 -2.92
CA MET A 1 -13.06 40.37 -3.89
C MET A 1 -13.63 40.55 -5.29
N ASN A 2 -13.02 41.41 -6.11
CA ASN A 2 -13.56 41.92 -7.38
C ASN A 2 -13.63 40.87 -8.51
N SER A 3 -14.61 41.06 -9.41
CA SER A 3 -15.04 40.20 -10.52
C SER A 3 -14.07 40.06 -11.72
N GLN A 4 -12.78 40.38 -11.55
CA GLN A 4 -11.81 40.37 -12.65
C GLN A 4 -10.85 39.16 -12.68
N ASN A 5 -10.85 38.28 -11.69
CA ASN A 5 -9.88 37.16 -11.62
C ASN A 5 -10.43 35.77 -11.97
N ALA A 6 -11.64 35.65 -12.52
CA ALA A 6 -12.27 34.35 -12.84
C ALA A 6 -12.28 33.98 -14.34
N LYS A 7 -11.44 34.62 -15.17
CA LYS A 7 -11.43 34.40 -16.63
C LYS A 7 -10.17 33.73 -17.21
N HIS A 8 -9.27 33.23 -16.37
CA HIS A 8 -7.99 32.69 -16.87
C HIS A 8 -7.69 31.21 -16.58
N LEU A 9 -8.68 30.45 -16.11
CA LEU A 9 -8.57 29.00 -15.98
C LEU A 9 -9.60 28.36 -16.91
N PHE A 10 -9.19 27.32 -17.64
CA PHE A 10 -9.94 26.60 -18.69
C PHE A 10 -9.80 27.17 -20.10
N ASP A 11 -8.60 27.02 -20.67
CA ASP A 11 -8.41 26.99 -22.12
C ASP A 11 -7.80 25.63 -22.51
N HIS A 12 -8.63 24.59 -22.46
CA HIS A 12 -8.40 23.36 -23.22
C HIS A 12 -9.47 23.30 -24.31
N LYS A 13 -9.10 23.78 -25.50
CA LYS A 13 -9.93 23.67 -26.70
C LYS A 13 -10.09 22.21 -27.08
N SER A 14 -11.33 21.73 -27.13
CA SER A 14 -11.69 20.52 -27.84
C SER A 14 -11.76 20.83 -29.35
N ASP A 15 -11.16 19.95 -30.16
CA ASP A 15 -11.14 20.03 -31.63
C ASP A 15 -12.43 19.50 -32.30
N ASP A 16 -13.47 19.19 -31.51
CA ASP A 16 -14.76 18.72 -32.02
C ASP A 16 -15.74 19.91 -32.25
N PRO A 17 -16.13 20.21 -33.52
CA PRO A 17 -17.04 21.30 -33.85
C PRO A 17 -18.44 21.17 -33.24
N ALA A 18 -18.90 19.95 -32.93
CA ALA A 18 -20.22 19.71 -32.35
C ALA A 18 -20.28 20.08 -30.85
N VAL A 19 -19.15 19.95 -30.14
CA VAL A 19 -19.03 20.32 -28.72
C VAL A 19 -19.02 21.84 -28.56
N GLN A 20 -18.36 22.57 -29.47
CA GLN A 20 -18.32 24.04 -29.44
C GLN A 20 -19.69 24.68 -29.74
N ALA A 21 -20.53 24.04 -30.55
CA ALA A 21 -21.86 24.56 -30.89
C ALA A 21 -22.84 24.52 -29.70
N ASN A 22 -22.63 23.62 -28.73
CA ASN A 22 -23.56 23.40 -27.62
C ASN A 22 -23.23 24.20 -26.35
N MET A 23 -22.09 24.92 -26.30
CA MET A 23 -21.67 25.70 -25.13
C MET A 23 -22.19 27.16 -25.12
N LYS A 24 -22.85 27.63 -26.18
CA LYS A 24 -23.13 29.07 -26.35
C LYS A 24 -24.43 29.61 -25.75
N HIS A 25 -25.36 28.78 -25.27
CA HIS A 25 -26.64 29.30 -24.75
C HIS A 25 -27.17 28.50 -23.57
N ARG A 26 -26.77 28.86 -22.34
CA ARG A 26 -27.58 28.63 -21.13
C ARG A 26 -27.32 29.76 -20.11
N PRO A 27 -28.34 30.45 -19.63
CA PRO A 27 -28.19 31.41 -18.52
C PRO A 27 -28.01 30.65 -17.20
N LEU A 28 -27.07 31.09 -16.36
CA LEU A 28 -27.02 30.75 -14.93
C LEU A 28 -27.68 31.90 -14.16
N ASP A 29 -28.71 31.58 -13.38
CA ASP A 29 -29.32 32.53 -12.45
C ASP A 29 -28.80 32.26 -11.03
N VAL A 30 -28.36 33.32 -10.34
CA VAL A 30 -27.95 33.28 -8.93
C VAL A 30 -29.10 33.83 -8.09
N LEU A 31 -29.67 33.00 -7.21
CA LEU A 31 -30.71 33.43 -6.27
C LEU A 31 -30.09 33.66 -4.90
N ASP A 32 -30.24 34.88 -4.38
CA ASP A 32 -29.79 35.28 -3.04
C ASP A 32 -30.97 35.23 -2.05
N VAL A 33 -30.94 34.28 -1.12
CA VAL A 33 -31.79 34.32 0.07
C VAL A 33 -30.98 33.89 1.29
N LYS A 34 -30.62 34.89 2.10
CA LYS A 34 -30.14 34.82 3.49
C LYS A 34 -29.42 33.52 3.91
N SER A 35 -28.09 33.61 3.89
CA SER A 35 -27.11 32.90 4.72
C SER A 35 -26.49 31.57 4.27
N LYS A 36 -26.51 31.20 2.98
CA LYS A 36 -25.53 30.29 2.34
C LYS A 36 -25.63 30.35 0.80
N PRO A 37 -24.53 30.26 0.03
CA PRO A 37 -24.60 30.13 -1.42
C PRO A 37 -24.90 28.67 -1.82
N GLU A 38 -25.91 28.47 -2.67
CA GLU A 38 -26.26 27.18 -3.29
C GLU A 38 -25.87 27.18 -4.77
N ILE A 39 -25.46 26.02 -5.30
CA ILE A 39 -25.25 25.80 -6.74
C ILE A 39 -26.26 24.74 -7.19
N GLU A 40 -27.12 25.10 -8.14
CA GLU A 40 -28.12 24.23 -8.74
C GLU A 40 -27.62 23.74 -10.10
N GLU A 41 -27.58 22.42 -10.30
CA GLU A 41 -27.25 21.81 -11.59
C GLU A 41 -28.39 20.89 -12.03
N SER A 42 -28.83 21.05 -13.28
CA SER A 42 -29.93 20.27 -13.88
C SER A 42 -29.43 19.42 -15.04
N CYS A 43 -29.54 18.10 -14.87
CA CYS A 43 -29.34 17.12 -15.94
C CYS A 43 -30.37 16.00 -15.82
N ARG A 44 -31.13 15.77 -16.91
CA ARG A 44 -32.11 14.67 -17.14
C ARG A 44 -32.82 14.17 -15.87
N ASP A 45 -33.93 14.83 -15.56
CA ASP A 45 -34.96 14.43 -14.58
C ASP A 45 -34.53 14.24 -13.12
N GLN A 46 -33.41 14.80 -12.68
CA GLN A 46 -33.06 14.90 -11.25
C GLN A 46 -32.52 16.27 -10.86
N LYS A 47 -32.98 16.78 -9.70
CA LYS A 47 -32.56 18.04 -9.09
C LYS A 47 -31.57 17.74 -7.96
N LYS A 48 -30.35 18.29 -7.99
CA LYS A 48 -29.37 18.16 -6.90
C LYS A 48 -28.88 19.53 -6.45
N ILE A 49 -28.81 19.71 -5.13
CA ILE A 49 -28.32 20.92 -4.45
C ILE A 49 -27.03 20.53 -3.73
N PHE A 50 -25.97 21.32 -3.90
CA PHE A 50 -24.69 21.14 -3.22
C PHE A 50 -24.44 22.27 -2.23
N LEU A 51 -24.12 21.91 -0.98
CA LEU A 51 -23.68 22.85 0.06
C LEU A 51 -22.16 22.81 0.17
N SER A 52 -21.51 23.98 0.06
CA SER A 52 -20.08 24.13 0.33
C SER A 52 -19.86 24.39 1.82
N ASN A 53 -18.95 23.66 2.46
CA ASN A 53 -18.46 23.98 3.81
C ASN A 53 -16.95 24.19 3.75
N THR A 54 -16.50 25.39 4.10
CA THR A 54 -15.14 25.67 4.56
C THR A 54 -15.21 26.33 5.94
N ASN A 55 -14.21 26.02 6.75
CA ASN A 55 -13.81 26.62 8.03
C ASN A 55 -14.37 25.94 9.31
N GLU A 56 -13.40 25.47 10.10
CA GLU A 56 -13.52 24.97 11.46
C GLU A 56 -14.15 26.01 12.40
N THR A 57 -14.99 25.54 13.31
CA THR A 57 -15.13 26.11 14.66
C THR A 57 -15.72 25.04 15.57
N THR A 58 -15.03 24.74 16.67
CA THR A 58 -15.48 23.84 17.74
C THR A 58 -16.55 24.48 18.60
N GLU A 59 -17.65 23.78 18.86
CA GLU A 59 -18.37 23.76 20.14
C GLU A 59 -19.25 22.50 20.22
N ILE A 60 -19.35 21.95 21.43
CA ILE A 60 -19.92 20.65 21.77
C ILE A 60 -21.37 20.88 22.20
N ASP A 61 -22.33 20.06 21.75
CA ASP A 61 -23.43 19.65 22.64
C ASP A 61 -24.17 18.38 22.19
N LEU A 62 -24.61 17.62 23.20
CA LEU A 62 -25.22 16.28 23.15
C LEU A 62 -26.69 16.31 22.70
N ASP A 63 -27.15 15.36 21.87
CA ASP A 63 -28.13 14.33 22.29
C ASP A 63 -28.39 13.24 21.21
N LYS A 64 -28.87 12.10 21.72
CA LYS A 64 -29.17 10.75 21.18
C LYS A 64 -29.74 10.61 19.74
N SER A 65 -29.29 9.56 19.03
CA SER A 65 -30.06 8.30 18.89
C SER A 65 -29.43 7.31 17.89
N THR A 66 -29.51 6.03 18.28
CA THR A 66 -29.00 4.81 17.65
C THR A 66 -29.52 4.53 16.24
N ILE A 67 -28.64 4.20 15.29
CA ILE A 67 -28.91 3.15 14.29
C ILE A 67 -27.66 2.28 14.16
N ASN A 68 -27.87 0.98 14.39
CA ASN A 68 -26.91 -0.10 14.19
C ASN A 68 -26.59 -0.22 12.69
N ASP A 69 -25.33 -0.04 12.33
CA ASP A 69 -24.77 -0.70 11.15
C ASP A 69 -23.53 -1.48 11.57
N VAL A 70 -23.59 -2.78 11.32
CA VAL A 70 -22.49 -3.72 11.50
C VAL A 70 -21.42 -3.39 10.45
N VAL A 71 -20.47 -2.54 10.85
CA VAL A 71 -19.25 -2.32 10.10
C VAL A 71 -18.35 -3.52 10.35
N THR A 72 -18.15 -4.34 9.33
CA THR A 72 -17.04 -5.31 9.30
C THR A 72 -15.76 -4.54 9.05
N ASP A 73 -15.23 -3.92 10.10
CA ASP A 73 -13.95 -3.22 10.03
C ASP A 73 -12.84 -4.25 9.82
N SER A 74 -12.45 -4.43 8.56
CA SER A 74 -11.22 -5.11 8.22
C SER A 74 -10.05 -4.19 8.60
N PRO A 75 -9.00 -4.68 9.30
CA PRO A 75 -7.92 -3.85 9.85
C PRO A 75 -7.17 -2.95 8.85
N ARG A 76 -7.34 -3.14 7.54
CA ARG A 76 -6.71 -2.32 6.50
C ARG A 76 -7.30 -0.93 6.33
N GLN A 77 -8.51 -0.64 6.84
CA GLN A 77 -9.10 0.71 6.77
C GLN A 77 -8.66 1.62 7.94
N ALA A 78 -7.96 1.09 8.94
CA ALA A 78 -7.43 1.86 10.06
C ALA A 78 -6.10 2.58 9.70
N ILE A 79 -6.15 3.50 8.72
CA ILE A 79 -5.13 4.57 8.55
C ILE A 79 -5.81 5.95 8.61
N LYS A 80 -6.94 6.05 9.31
CA LYS A 80 -7.51 7.34 9.70
C LYS A 80 -7.39 7.49 11.21
N ASN A 81 -6.46 8.38 11.58
CA ASN A 81 -6.32 9.03 12.89
C ASN A 81 -5.60 8.24 13.99
N GLY A 82 -4.28 8.44 14.08
CA GLY A 82 -3.47 8.08 15.25
C GLY A 82 -1.97 8.30 15.02
N GLY A 83 -1.45 9.48 15.42
CA GLY A 83 -0.01 9.76 15.55
C GLY A 83 0.74 9.99 14.23
N THR A 84 1.17 11.22 13.99
CA THR A 84 1.74 11.73 12.75
C THR A 84 3.07 11.05 12.36
N ILE A 85 3.00 10.10 11.41
CA ILE A 85 4.06 9.91 10.42
C ILE A 85 3.42 10.16 9.06
N ALA A 86 3.60 11.38 8.56
CA ALA A 86 3.12 11.80 7.24
C ALA A 86 4.00 11.16 6.15
N GLY A 87 3.78 9.88 5.86
CA GLY A 87 4.58 9.16 4.88
C GLY A 87 4.04 7.76 4.58
N LEU A 88 4.47 7.21 3.45
CA LEU A 88 4.13 5.83 3.09
C LEU A 88 4.68 4.86 4.15
N LYS A 89 3.81 3.98 4.65
CA LYS A 89 4.16 2.86 5.53
C LYS A 89 4.33 1.58 4.71
N PHE A 90 5.03 0.59 5.27
CA PHE A 90 5.23 -0.71 4.63
C PHE A 90 5.10 -1.87 5.61
N ASN A 91 4.83 -3.04 5.04
CA ASN A 91 4.80 -4.32 5.74
C ASN A 91 5.98 -5.18 5.30
N LEU A 92 6.42 -6.08 6.18
CA LEU A 92 7.40 -7.12 5.88
C LEU A 92 6.66 -8.45 5.73
N ILE A 93 7.15 -9.33 4.87
CA ILE A 93 6.67 -10.71 4.77
C ILE A 93 7.85 -11.67 4.65
N VAL A 94 7.89 -12.71 5.49
CA VAL A 94 9.00 -13.67 5.55
C VAL A 94 8.54 -15.06 5.97
N ALA A 95 9.11 -16.08 5.33
CA ALA A 95 9.07 -17.45 5.85
C ALA A 95 10.40 -17.75 6.55
N VAL A 96 10.32 -18.27 7.78
CA VAL A 96 11.47 -18.47 8.66
C VAL A 96 11.43 -19.86 9.29
N SER A 97 12.56 -20.55 9.24
CA SER A 97 12.74 -21.86 9.89
C SER A 97 12.90 -21.75 11.39
N LYS A 98 12.81 -22.89 12.09
CA LYS A 98 12.91 -22.97 13.55
C LYS A 98 14.23 -22.40 14.08
N ASN A 99 15.32 -22.50 13.31
CA ASN A 99 16.63 -21.96 13.61
C ASN A 99 16.86 -20.55 13.03
N LEU A 100 15.79 -19.78 12.79
CA LEU A 100 15.79 -18.42 12.23
C LEU A 100 16.34 -18.31 10.80
N GLY A 101 16.58 -19.42 10.12
CA GLY A 101 17.08 -19.43 8.75
C GLY A 101 16.02 -19.02 7.73
N ILE A 102 16.39 -18.18 6.77
CA ILE A 102 15.51 -17.65 5.71
C ILE A 102 16.06 -17.91 4.29
N GLY A 103 17.26 -18.48 4.17
CA GLY A 103 17.88 -18.73 2.89
C GLY A 103 19.10 -19.63 2.97
N LEU A 104 19.37 -20.32 1.86
CA LEU A 104 20.57 -21.11 1.63
C LEU A 104 21.03 -20.92 0.18
N LYS A 105 22.27 -20.50 -0.05
CA LYS A 105 22.89 -20.39 -1.38
C LYS A 105 22.05 -19.58 -2.38
N GLY A 106 21.38 -18.54 -1.90
CA GLY A 106 20.53 -17.66 -2.69
C GLY A 106 19.10 -18.16 -2.96
N GLY A 107 18.74 -19.36 -2.51
CA GLY A 107 17.38 -19.90 -2.59
C GLY A 107 16.74 -20.11 -1.22
N LEU A 108 15.50 -20.63 -1.23
CA LEU A 108 14.84 -21.12 -0.03
C LEU A 108 15.30 -22.57 0.24
N PRO A 109 15.61 -22.95 1.49
CA PRO A 109 16.07 -24.30 1.82
C PRO A 109 14.92 -25.32 1.90
N TRP A 110 13.68 -24.87 1.73
CA TRP A 110 12.47 -25.70 1.69
C TRP A 110 11.69 -25.48 0.40
N LYS A 111 10.76 -26.40 0.12
CA LYS A 111 9.83 -26.32 -1.01
C LYS A 111 8.39 -26.47 -0.50
N LEU A 112 7.79 -25.35 -0.13
CA LEU A 112 6.43 -25.25 0.38
C LEU A 112 5.59 -24.43 -0.60
N LYS A 113 4.88 -25.11 -1.52
CA LYS A 113 4.11 -24.44 -2.58
C LYS A 113 2.94 -23.64 -2.02
N SER A 114 2.31 -24.12 -0.94
CA SER A 114 1.19 -23.44 -0.29
C SER A 114 1.65 -22.13 0.38
N GLU A 115 2.84 -22.12 0.99
CA GLU A 115 3.46 -20.91 1.53
C GLU A 115 3.81 -19.91 0.41
N LEU A 116 4.48 -20.35 -0.66
CA LEU A 116 4.78 -19.48 -1.81
C LEU A 116 3.50 -18.92 -2.47
N LYS A 117 2.41 -19.70 -2.49
CA LYS A 117 1.09 -19.23 -2.95
C LYS A 117 0.55 -18.16 -2.03
N TYR A 118 0.64 -18.34 -0.71
CA TYR A 118 0.28 -17.32 0.28
C TYR A 118 1.10 -16.04 0.06
N PHE A 119 2.43 -16.12 -0.01
CA PHE A 119 3.30 -14.99 -0.29
C PHE A 119 2.87 -14.24 -1.57
N SER A 120 2.66 -14.98 -2.65
CA SER A 120 2.26 -14.42 -3.94
C SER A 120 0.89 -13.73 -3.86
N GLN A 121 -0.10 -14.35 -3.22
CA GLN A 121 -1.43 -13.79 -3.06
C GLN A 121 -1.41 -12.54 -2.16
N THR A 122 -0.77 -12.61 -1.00
CA THR A 122 -0.69 -11.51 -0.03
C THR A 122 -0.01 -10.28 -0.61
N THR A 123 1.10 -10.47 -1.32
CA THR A 123 1.84 -9.34 -1.90
C THR A 123 1.22 -8.80 -3.19
N ARG A 124 0.37 -9.57 -3.88
CA ARG A 124 -0.28 -9.14 -5.12
C ARG A 124 -1.69 -8.57 -4.92
N ARG A 125 -2.44 -9.08 -3.95
CA ARG A 125 -3.86 -8.70 -3.76
C ARG A 125 -3.97 -7.20 -3.49
N VAL A 126 -4.82 -6.54 -4.28
CA VAL A 126 -5.25 -5.17 -4.08
C VAL A 126 -6.76 -5.13 -3.84
N LEU A 127 -7.23 -4.14 -3.08
CA LEU A 127 -8.65 -3.84 -2.87
C LEU A 127 -9.19 -2.94 -3.98
N ASP A 128 -8.37 -1.99 -4.42
CA ASP A 128 -8.66 -1.10 -5.54
C ASP A 128 -7.98 -1.62 -6.81
N SER A 129 -8.78 -1.98 -7.82
CA SER A 129 -8.28 -2.53 -9.09
C SER A 129 -7.49 -1.53 -9.93
N THR A 130 -7.56 -0.23 -9.61
CA THR A 130 -6.75 0.82 -10.25
C THR A 130 -5.35 0.94 -9.63
N LYS A 131 -5.11 0.28 -8.49
CA LYS A 131 -3.86 0.32 -7.75
C LYS A 131 -3.03 -0.94 -7.95
N ARG A 132 -1.76 -0.84 -7.56
CA ARG A 132 -0.81 -1.95 -7.51
C ARG A 132 -0.05 -1.95 -6.18
N ASN A 133 0.49 -3.11 -5.83
CA ASN A 133 1.40 -3.23 -4.71
C ASN A 133 2.86 -3.06 -5.17
N VAL A 134 3.71 -2.64 -4.23
CA VAL A 134 5.17 -2.55 -4.40
C VAL A 134 5.83 -3.68 -3.63
N VAL A 135 6.84 -4.30 -4.22
CA VAL A 135 7.76 -5.22 -3.54
C VAL A 135 9.17 -4.68 -3.57
N ILE A 136 9.76 -4.52 -2.40
CA ILE A 136 11.14 -4.03 -2.21
C ILE A 136 11.99 -5.18 -1.69
N MET A 137 13.12 -5.42 -2.36
CA MET A 137 14.02 -6.51 -2.02
C MET A 137 15.48 -6.17 -2.24
N GLY A 138 16.39 -6.86 -1.57
CA GLY A 138 17.83 -6.74 -1.80
C GLY A 138 18.29 -7.48 -3.07
N ARG A 139 19.46 -7.09 -3.60
CA ARG A 139 20.11 -7.73 -4.75
C ARG A 139 20.08 -9.26 -4.70
N LYS A 140 20.58 -9.87 -3.63
CA LYS A 140 20.67 -11.34 -3.51
C LYS A 140 19.30 -12.02 -3.57
N THR A 141 18.27 -11.41 -2.95
CA THR A 141 16.89 -11.92 -2.99
C THR A 141 16.34 -11.84 -4.42
N TYR A 142 16.51 -10.71 -5.10
CA TYR A 142 16.12 -10.59 -6.50
C TYR A 142 16.78 -11.67 -7.35
N PHE A 143 18.10 -11.86 -7.20
CA PHE A 143 18.87 -12.88 -7.92
C PHE A 143 18.57 -14.34 -7.49
N GLY A 144 17.90 -14.54 -6.37
CA GLY A 144 17.41 -15.84 -5.89
C GLY A 144 16.06 -16.27 -6.48
N ILE A 145 15.24 -15.32 -6.94
CA ILE A 145 13.93 -15.61 -7.54
C ILE A 145 14.15 -16.30 -8.90
N PRO A 146 13.55 -17.47 -9.19
CA PRO A 146 13.70 -18.14 -10.48
C PRO A 146 13.44 -17.19 -11.66
N LEU A 147 14.21 -17.30 -12.75
CA LEU A 147 14.10 -16.41 -13.91
C LEU A 147 12.68 -16.38 -14.49
N SER A 148 11.97 -17.50 -14.49
CA SER A 148 10.55 -17.60 -14.92
C SER A 148 9.57 -16.77 -14.09
N ASN A 149 9.98 -16.32 -12.91
CA ASN A 149 9.16 -15.62 -11.93
C ASN A 149 9.70 -14.21 -11.63
N ARG A 150 10.74 -13.78 -12.35
CA ARG A 150 11.42 -12.50 -12.15
C ARG A 150 11.22 -11.60 -13.38
N PRO A 151 10.78 -10.35 -13.22
CA PRO A 151 10.29 -9.73 -11.98
C PRO A 151 8.99 -10.36 -11.48
N LEU A 152 8.64 -10.08 -10.22
CA LEU A 152 7.38 -10.56 -9.66
C LEU A 152 6.21 -9.85 -10.33
N ARG A 153 5.46 -10.57 -11.17
CA ARG A 153 4.30 -10.06 -11.92
C ARG A 153 3.26 -9.37 -11.04
N ASP A 154 2.53 -8.42 -11.63
CA ASP A 154 1.42 -7.65 -11.04
C ASP A 154 1.83 -6.76 -9.85
N ARG A 155 3.13 -6.51 -9.67
CA ARG A 155 3.70 -5.70 -8.58
C ARG A 155 4.80 -4.80 -9.12
N LEU A 156 4.98 -3.62 -8.53
CA LEU A 156 6.13 -2.77 -8.84
C LEU A 156 7.35 -3.34 -8.09
N ASN A 157 8.39 -3.73 -8.81
CA ASN A 157 9.56 -4.35 -8.21
C ASN A 157 10.65 -3.29 -8.00
N ILE A 158 11.14 -3.16 -6.77
CA ILE A 158 12.29 -2.31 -6.42
C ILE A 158 13.41 -3.18 -5.87
N VAL A 159 14.57 -3.11 -6.51
CA VAL A 159 15.79 -3.79 -6.06
C VAL A 159 16.70 -2.78 -5.36
N LEU A 160 17.14 -3.14 -4.16
CA LEU A 160 18.10 -2.38 -3.38
C LEU A 160 19.52 -2.89 -3.66
N SER A 161 20.35 -2.02 -4.24
CA SER A 161 21.77 -2.29 -4.48
C SER A 161 22.56 -1.01 -4.76
N THR A 162 23.79 -0.96 -4.26
CA THR A 162 24.78 0.06 -4.59
C THR A 162 25.78 -0.37 -5.67
N THR A 163 25.72 -1.65 -6.09
CA THR A 163 26.68 -2.26 -7.02
C THR A 163 26.07 -2.64 -8.36
N LEU A 164 24.74 -2.64 -8.46
CA LEU A 164 24.07 -2.87 -9.74
C LEU A 164 23.94 -1.56 -10.49
N THR A 165 23.78 -1.68 -11.80
CA THR A 165 23.30 -0.64 -12.70
C THR A 165 21.93 -1.02 -13.25
N LYS A 166 21.24 -0.09 -13.90
CA LYS A 166 19.95 -0.38 -14.54
C LYS A 166 20.08 -1.45 -15.64
N HIS A 167 21.23 -1.57 -16.28
CA HIS A 167 21.50 -2.59 -17.32
C HIS A 167 21.51 -4.03 -16.78
N ASP A 168 21.69 -4.21 -15.47
CA ASP A 168 21.67 -5.53 -14.82
C ASP A 168 20.23 -6.04 -14.53
N LEU A 169 19.22 -5.21 -14.79
CA LEU A 169 17.84 -5.42 -14.40
C LEU A 169 16.90 -5.26 -15.61
N SER A 170 15.74 -5.90 -15.55
CA SER A 170 14.66 -5.64 -16.51
C SER A 170 14.20 -4.18 -16.43
N ASP A 171 13.71 -3.63 -17.55
CA ASP A 171 13.20 -2.26 -17.66
C ASP A 171 12.07 -1.97 -16.66
N GLU A 172 11.26 -2.98 -16.32
CA GLU A 172 10.14 -2.87 -15.38
C GLU A 172 10.59 -2.78 -13.89
N VAL A 173 11.87 -2.99 -13.60
CA VAL A 173 12.40 -3.04 -12.22
C VAL A 173 13.11 -1.75 -11.84
N LEU A 174 12.67 -1.11 -10.77
CA LEU A 174 13.34 0.07 -10.24
C LEU A 174 14.58 -0.33 -9.44
N LEU A 175 15.64 0.46 -9.57
CA LEU A 175 16.88 0.30 -8.81
C LEU A 175 17.02 1.47 -7.85
N GLN A 176 17.24 1.17 -6.57
CA GLN A 176 17.50 2.17 -5.54
C GLN A 176 18.69 1.74 -4.68
N PRO A 177 19.50 2.67 -4.15
CA PRO A 177 20.70 2.31 -3.40
C PRO A 177 20.38 1.76 -1.99
N ASN A 178 19.25 2.15 -1.41
CA ASN A 178 18.81 1.74 -0.07
C ASN A 178 17.31 1.99 0.12
N LEU A 179 16.78 1.50 1.25
CA LEU A 179 15.35 1.58 1.59
C LEU A 179 14.86 3.04 1.67
N GLU A 180 15.61 3.93 2.31
CA GLU A 180 15.23 5.33 2.47
C GLU A 180 15.09 6.05 1.12
N ARG A 181 16.01 5.81 0.18
CA ARG A 181 15.93 6.35 -1.18
C ARG A 181 14.76 5.77 -1.96
N ALA A 182 14.44 4.49 -1.78
CA ALA A 182 13.26 3.87 -2.38
C ALA A 182 11.96 4.50 -1.86
N MET A 183 11.84 4.72 -0.55
CA MET A 183 10.66 5.36 0.03
C MET A 183 10.51 6.80 -0.47
N LYS A 184 11.58 7.60 -0.49
CA LYS A 184 11.57 8.96 -1.03
C LYS A 184 11.18 9.01 -2.51
N PHE A 185 11.69 8.07 -3.30
CA PHE A 185 11.32 7.96 -4.72
C PHE A 185 9.81 7.76 -4.88
N LEU A 186 9.21 6.84 -4.11
CA LEU A 186 7.78 6.57 -4.16
C LEU A 186 6.94 7.74 -3.63
N GLU A 187 7.48 8.54 -2.72
CA GLU A 187 6.77 9.69 -2.14
C GLU A 187 6.79 10.94 -3.03
N ASN A 188 7.86 11.12 -3.81
CA ASN A 188 8.07 12.31 -4.63
C ASN A 188 7.35 12.24 -5.98
N ASP A 189 6.98 11.04 -6.43
CA ASP A 189 6.22 10.83 -7.65
C ASP A 189 4.73 10.72 -7.31
N ASN A 190 3.96 11.77 -7.59
CA ASN A 190 2.53 11.84 -7.24
C ASN A 190 1.70 10.76 -7.94
N GLU A 191 2.03 10.43 -9.20
CA GLU A 191 1.30 9.42 -9.96
C GLU A 191 1.55 8.04 -9.34
N LEU A 192 2.82 7.68 -9.15
CA LEU A 192 3.19 6.44 -8.49
C LEU A 192 2.58 6.36 -7.09
N LYS A 193 2.75 7.40 -6.26
CA LYS A 193 2.20 7.46 -4.91
C LYS A 193 0.69 7.19 -4.88
N SER A 194 -0.06 7.77 -5.81
CA SER A 194 -1.52 7.60 -5.89
C SER A 194 -1.94 6.20 -6.36
N SER A 195 -1.10 5.54 -7.16
CA SER A 195 -1.30 4.18 -7.67
C SER A 195 -0.90 3.06 -6.72
N ILE A 196 -0.22 3.38 -5.61
CA ILE A 196 0.28 2.38 -4.65
C ILE A 196 -0.78 2.08 -3.60
N GLU A 197 -1.12 0.80 -3.43
CA GLU A 197 -1.97 0.36 -2.31
C GLU A 197 -1.15 -0.08 -1.11
N THR A 198 -0.24 -1.04 -1.28
CA THR A 198 0.61 -1.56 -0.19
C THR A 198 2.06 -1.72 -0.63
N ILE A 199 2.99 -1.40 0.26
CA ILE A 199 4.43 -1.64 0.08
C ILE A 199 4.84 -2.85 0.93
N TRP A 200 5.50 -3.81 0.29
CA TRP A 200 5.98 -5.05 0.90
C TRP A 200 7.50 -5.12 0.85
N ILE A 201 8.14 -5.28 1.99
CA ILE A 201 9.54 -5.66 2.09
C ILE A 201 9.62 -7.18 2.12
N ILE A 202 10.32 -7.78 1.15
CA ILE A 202 10.34 -9.23 0.96
C ILE A 202 11.73 -9.86 1.21
N GLY A 203 12.64 -9.08 1.82
CA GLY A 203 13.96 -9.52 2.24
C GLY A 203 15.11 -8.98 1.37
N GLY A 204 16.35 -9.42 1.55
CA GLY A 204 16.83 -10.41 2.52
C GLY A 204 17.23 -9.81 3.86
N ALA A 205 18.04 -10.53 4.63
CA ALA A 205 18.38 -10.20 6.03
C ALA A 205 18.77 -8.73 6.27
N GLY A 206 19.65 -8.16 5.44
CA GLY A 206 20.04 -6.75 5.59
C GLY A 206 18.89 -5.78 5.38
N VAL A 207 18.02 -6.05 4.39
CA VAL A 207 16.84 -5.23 4.10
C VAL A 207 15.80 -5.38 5.21
N PHE A 208 15.60 -6.58 5.75
CA PHE A 208 14.71 -6.79 6.89
C PHE A 208 15.19 -6.05 8.14
N ARG A 209 16.49 -6.09 8.44
CA ARG A 209 17.06 -5.34 9.57
C ARG A 209 16.76 -3.84 9.43
N ASP A 210 17.10 -3.26 8.28
CA ASP A 210 16.92 -1.83 8.05
C ASP A 210 15.42 -1.45 8.02
N ALA A 211 14.56 -2.34 7.51
CA ALA A 211 13.12 -2.15 7.51
C ALA A 211 12.52 -2.19 8.92
N MET A 212 12.85 -3.19 9.75
CA MET A 212 12.34 -3.31 11.13
C MET A 212 12.77 -2.13 12.01
N ALA A 213 13.96 -1.57 11.76
CA ALA A 213 14.46 -0.38 12.46
C ALA A 213 13.74 0.92 12.04
N SER A 214 13.04 0.93 10.90
CA SER A 214 12.37 2.13 10.38
C SER A 214 11.05 2.42 11.10
N GLU A 215 10.77 3.69 11.34
CA GLU A 215 9.48 4.18 11.84
C GLU A 215 8.32 4.01 10.84
N ARG A 216 8.64 3.72 9.57
CA ARG A 216 7.65 3.43 8.51
C ARG A 216 7.18 1.99 8.52
N CYS A 217 7.84 1.10 9.26
CA CYS A 217 7.45 -0.29 9.39
C CYS A 217 6.16 -0.39 10.21
N HIS A 218 5.14 -1.03 9.62
CA HIS A 218 3.87 -1.23 10.29
C HIS A 218 3.73 -2.66 10.83
N ARG A 219 3.73 -3.66 9.94
CA ARG A 219 3.53 -5.07 10.31
C ARG A 219 4.58 -6.01 9.71
N LEU A 220 4.85 -7.10 10.40
CA LEU A 220 5.69 -8.20 9.96
C LEU A 220 4.85 -9.49 9.90
N TYR A 221 4.62 -9.99 8.69
CA TYR A 221 3.93 -11.23 8.40
C TYR A 221 4.95 -12.37 8.38
N ILE A 222 4.77 -13.36 9.25
CA ILE A 222 5.74 -14.43 9.47
C ILE A 222 5.07 -15.76 9.16
N THR A 223 5.64 -16.54 8.24
CA THR A 223 5.39 -17.98 8.16
C THR A 223 6.45 -18.70 9.00
N GLN A 224 6.04 -19.18 10.17
CA GLN A 224 6.92 -19.86 11.12
C GLN A 224 6.96 -21.36 10.82
N ILE A 225 8.04 -21.79 10.16
CA ILE A 225 8.28 -23.18 9.81
C ILE A 225 8.88 -23.91 11.01
N GLN A 226 8.25 -25.02 11.41
CA GLN A 226 8.59 -25.75 12.64
C GLN A 226 9.78 -26.70 12.47
N SER A 227 10.32 -26.81 11.26
CA SER A 227 11.54 -27.57 10.94
C SER A 227 12.78 -26.66 10.89
N SER A 228 13.93 -27.23 11.26
CA SER A 228 15.24 -26.57 11.07
C SER A 228 15.85 -27.01 9.74
N PHE A 229 16.56 -26.10 9.08
CA PHE A 229 17.27 -26.37 7.83
C PHE A 229 18.69 -25.81 7.90
N GLU A 230 19.60 -26.36 7.09
CA GLU A 230 20.89 -25.72 6.84
C GLU A 230 20.63 -24.37 6.14
N CYS A 231 21.17 -23.28 6.70
CA CYS A 231 20.94 -21.92 6.22
C CYS A 231 22.24 -21.12 6.31
N ASP A 232 22.45 -20.21 5.36
CA ASP A 232 23.55 -19.23 5.35
C ASP A 232 23.05 -17.79 5.54
N VAL A 233 21.73 -17.59 5.50
CA VAL A 233 21.07 -16.32 5.76
C VAL A 233 19.99 -16.52 6.82
N PHE A 234 20.02 -15.66 7.83
CA PHE A 234 19.11 -15.71 8.98
C PHE A 234 18.30 -14.42 9.10
N LEU A 235 17.08 -14.53 9.63
CA LEU A 235 16.26 -13.39 10.01
C LEU A 235 16.97 -12.63 11.15
N PRO A 236 17.17 -11.31 11.04
CA PRO A 236 17.67 -10.51 12.16
C PRO A 236 16.73 -10.59 13.36
N ALA A 237 17.25 -10.33 14.56
CA ALA A 237 16.42 -10.23 15.76
C ALA A 237 15.30 -9.21 15.53
N ILE A 238 14.07 -9.62 15.84
CA ILE A 238 12.90 -8.76 15.78
C ILE A 238 12.95 -7.84 17.02
N PRO A 239 12.88 -6.50 16.86
CA PRO A 239 12.90 -5.59 17.99
C PRO A 239 11.72 -5.79 18.97
N ASP A 240 11.93 -5.47 20.25
CA ASP A 240 10.95 -5.71 21.32
C ASP A 240 9.67 -4.86 21.22
N ASN A 241 9.66 -3.84 20.36
CA ASN A 241 8.46 -3.04 20.08
C ASN A 241 7.50 -3.67 19.07
N PHE A 242 7.75 -4.91 18.63
CA PHE A 242 6.79 -5.70 17.87
C PHE A 242 5.95 -6.57 18.79
N GLN A 243 4.63 -6.51 18.64
CA GLN A 243 3.68 -7.33 19.39
C GLN A 243 2.87 -8.24 18.47
N GLU A 244 2.64 -9.48 18.90
CA GLU A 244 1.82 -10.42 18.14
C GLU A 244 0.35 -9.95 18.11
N VAL A 245 -0.23 -9.94 16.92
CA VAL A 245 -1.65 -9.63 16.72
C VAL A 245 -2.43 -10.91 16.98
N ASN A 246 -3.25 -10.92 18.03
CA ASN A 246 -3.97 -12.11 18.49
C ASN A 246 -4.86 -12.76 17.41
N THR A 247 -5.49 -11.94 16.57
CA THR A 247 -6.35 -12.40 15.47
C THR A 247 -6.21 -11.47 14.28
N ASP A 248 -5.56 -11.93 13.21
CA ASP A 248 -5.61 -11.28 11.90
C ASP A 248 -6.44 -12.15 10.95
N PRO A 249 -7.61 -11.70 10.47
CA PRO A 249 -8.48 -12.50 9.61
C PRO A 249 -7.88 -12.74 8.21
N GLU A 250 -6.80 -12.04 7.84
CA GLU A 250 -6.19 -12.14 6.52
C GLU A 250 -5.11 -13.23 6.42
N ILE A 251 -4.72 -13.84 7.54
CA ILE A 251 -3.75 -14.95 7.54
C ILE A 251 -4.45 -16.30 7.71
N PRO A 252 -3.95 -17.38 7.08
CA PRO A 252 -4.47 -18.71 7.33
C PRO A 252 -4.32 -19.09 8.80
N GLN A 253 -5.40 -19.64 9.37
CA GLN A 253 -5.46 -20.02 10.78
C GLN A 253 -5.01 -21.47 10.98
N GLY A 254 -4.45 -21.74 12.16
CA GLY A 254 -4.01 -23.07 12.57
C GLY A 254 -2.74 -23.56 11.89
N ILE A 255 -2.31 -24.77 12.28
CA ILE A 255 -1.11 -25.42 11.74
C ILE A 255 -1.40 -25.93 10.33
N GLN A 256 -0.56 -25.54 9.39
CA GLN A 256 -0.51 -26.10 8.04
C GLN A 256 0.55 -27.20 7.99
N VAL A 257 0.34 -28.19 7.11
CA VAL A 257 1.29 -29.27 6.87
C VAL A 257 1.43 -29.49 5.37
N GLU A 258 2.67 -29.43 4.85
CA GLU A 258 2.99 -29.75 3.46
C GLU A 258 4.29 -30.56 3.43
N ASN A 259 4.31 -31.69 2.71
CA ASN A 259 5.49 -32.54 2.58
C ASN A 259 6.13 -32.95 3.93
N GLY A 260 5.31 -33.17 4.97
CA GLY A 260 5.78 -33.50 6.32
C GLY A 260 6.36 -32.34 7.12
N ILE A 261 6.33 -31.12 6.57
CA ILE A 261 6.79 -29.90 7.25
C ILE A 261 5.56 -29.13 7.76
N SER A 262 5.52 -28.92 9.07
CA SER A 262 4.49 -28.09 9.72
C SER A 262 4.91 -26.63 9.78
N PHE A 263 3.98 -25.72 9.53
CA PHE A 263 4.20 -24.28 9.67
C PHE A 263 2.89 -23.56 10.02
N LEU A 264 3.00 -22.36 10.57
CA LEU A 264 1.86 -21.52 10.94
C LEU A 264 2.15 -20.06 10.54
N TYR A 265 1.10 -19.25 10.43
CA TYR A 265 1.22 -17.84 10.10
C TYR A 265 1.03 -16.98 11.35
N LYS A 266 1.84 -15.94 11.48
CA LYS A 266 1.74 -14.92 12.53
C LYS A 266 1.83 -13.54 11.92
N VAL A 267 1.27 -12.55 12.61
CA VAL A 267 1.46 -11.14 12.31
C VAL A 267 1.96 -10.47 13.57
N LEU A 268 3.07 -9.74 13.45
CA LEU A 268 3.53 -8.82 14.47
C LEU A 268 3.27 -7.39 14.01
N GLU A 269 2.83 -6.52 14.91
CA GLU A 269 2.60 -5.10 14.67
C GLU A 269 3.57 -4.26 15.51
N LYS A 270 4.21 -3.27 14.88
CA LYS A 270 5.11 -2.34 15.57
C LYS A 270 4.28 -1.35 16.40
N ARG A 271 4.61 -1.22 17.69
CA ARG A 271 4.02 -0.30 18.66
C ARG A 271 4.85 0.97 18.83
#